data_AF-A0A9N8CN47-F1
#
_entry.id   AF-A0A9N8CN47-F1
#
_cell.length_a   1.000
_cell.length_b   1.000
_cell.length_c   1.000
_cell.angle_alpha   90.00
_cell.angle_beta   90.00
_cell.angle_gamma   90.00
#
_symmetry.space_group_name_H-M   'P 1'
#
loop_
_entity.id
_entity.type
_entity.pdbx_description
1 polymer ?
#
loop_
_entity_poly.entity_id
_entity_poly.type
_entity_poly.pdbx_seq_one_letter_code
_entity_poly.pdbx_strand_id
1 'polypeptide(L)'
;MLELPYISPSNLSGFGSYNSMKDIDTLISNNALWSKMLVEEDPGFFETLTHAQNPRFLWIGCSDSRVPAERLTGLEPGELFVHRNVANLVIHTDLNCLSVVQYAVDVLEVEHIIICGHYGCGGVQAAIENKEQGLIDNWLLHIRDIWFKHSSLLGEMPQERRMDTLCELNVMEQVYNLGHSTIMRSAWKRGQKVTIHGWAYGIHDGLLRDLDVTATSRETLEQRYRQGLSNLSQKHCNHK
;
A
#
# COMPACT_ATOMS: atom_id res chain seq x y z
N MET A 1 23.88 -46.78 -4.45
CA MET A 1 22.91 -46.48 -5.51
C MET A 1 21.65 -47.25 -5.18
N LEU A 2 20.66 -46.58 -4.60
CA LEU A 2 19.34 -47.14 -4.36
C LEU A 2 18.34 -46.22 -5.05
N GLU A 3 17.61 -46.81 -5.99
CA GLU A 3 16.61 -46.17 -6.85
C GLU A 3 15.38 -45.75 -6.03
N LEU A 4 14.86 -44.56 -6.31
CA LEU A 4 13.56 -44.10 -5.80
C LEU A 4 12.44 -44.59 -6.74
N PRO A 5 11.32 -45.14 -6.23
CA PRO A 5 10.21 -45.54 -7.08
C PRO A 5 9.38 -44.33 -7.52
N TYR A 6 9.05 -44.32 -8.81
CA TYR A 6 8.16 -43.36 -9.48
C TYR A 6 6.70 -43.61 -9.06
N ILE A 7 5.99 -42.58 -8.58
CA ILE A 7 4.55 -42.64 -8.24
C ILE A 7 3.76 -41.82 -9.27
N SER A 8 2.78 -42.46 -9.91
CA SER A 8 1.96 -41.89 -10.99
C SER A 8 0.86 -40.95 -10.48
N PRO A 9 0.44 -39.95 -11.28
CA PRO A 9 -0.61 -39.02 -10.90
C PRO A 9 -1.98 -39.54 -11.35
N SER A 10 -2.62 -40.37 -10.52
CA SER A 10 -4.04 -40.67 -10.68
C SER A 10 -4.64 -41.11 -9.35
N ASN A 11 -5.19 -40.14 -8.61
CA ASN A 11 -6.40 -40.27 -7.79
C ASN A 11 -6.72 -38.91 -7.13
N LEU A 12 -7.35 -38.04 -7.92
CA LEU A 12 -8.09 -36.87 -7.45
C LEU A 12 -9.40 -37.35 -6.78
N SER A 13 -9.36 -37.57 -5.47
CA SER A 13 -10.55 -37.51 -4.61
C SER A 13 -10.12 -37.59 -3.15
N GLY A 14 -9.90 -36.42 -2.55
CA GLY A 14 -9.57 -36.31 -1.13
C GLY A 14 -9.44 -34.84 -0.77
N PHE A 15 -10.55 -34.20 -0.41
CA PHE A 15 -10.52 -33.00 0.41
C PHE A 15 -9.86 -33.39 1.74
N GLY A 16 -8.53 -33.27 1.80
CA GLY A 16 -7.78 -33.46 3.02
C GLY A 16 -8.23 -32.42 4.04
N SER A 17 -8.64 -32.89 5.20
CA SER A 17 -8.85 -32.03 6.37
C SER A 17 -7.53 -31.34 6.70
N TYR A 18 -7.39 -30.08 6.30
CA TYR A 18 -6.30 -29.21 6.71
C TYR A 18 -6.31 -29.10 8.24
N ASN A 19 -5.21 -29.50 8.88
CA ASN A 19 -5.10 -29.53 10.33
C ASN A 19 -4.51 -28.19 10.80
N SER A 20 -5.33 -27.15 10.84
CA SER A 20 -4.94 -25.74 11.06
C SER A 20 -4.10 -25.49 12.32
N MET A 21 -4.19 -26.35 13.33
CA MET A 21 -3.36 -26.25 14.54
C MET A 21 -1.88 -26.55 14.26
N LYS A 22 -1.57 -27.51 13.37
CA LYS A 22 -0.18 -27.81 12.97
C LYS A 22 0.46 -26.64 12.22
N ASP A 23 -0.35 -25.86 11.51
CA ASP A 23 0.12 -24.69 10.76
C ASP A 23 0.50 -23.54 11.70
N ILE A 24 -0.26 -23.32 12.79
CA ILE A 24 0.07 -22.30 13.80
C ILE A 24 1.29 -22.71 14.64
N ASP A 25 1.39 -23.96 15.05
CA ASP A 25 2.56 -24.46 15.79
C ASP A 25 3.84 -24.30 14.96
N THR A 26 3.73 -24.46 13.65
CA THR A 26 4.82 -24.20 12.70
C THR A 26 5.26 -22.73 12.72
N LEU A 27 4.32 -21.77 12.79
CA LEU A 27 4.67 -20.34 12.88
C LEU A 27 5.42 -20.00 14.17
N ILE A 28 5.00 -20.57 15.31
CA ILE A 28 5.70 -20.38 16.60
C ILE A 28 7.09 -21.02 16.56
N SER A 29 7.21 -22.21 15.96
CA SER A 29 8.50 -22.87 15.77
C SER A 29 9.44 -22.05 14.88
N ASN A 30 8.93 -21.53 13.76
CA ASN A 30 9.67 -20.66 12.86
C ASN A 30 10.14 -19.38 13.56
N ASN A 31 9.30 -18.74 14.37
CA ASN A 31 9.66 -17.56 15.15
C ASN A 31 10.77 -17.86 16.17
N ALA A 32 10.68 -18.99 16.89
CA ALA A 32 11.70 -19.40 17.85
C ALA A 32 13.07 -19.65 17.19
N LEU A 33 13.07 -20.23 15.98
CA LEU A 33 14.28 -20.42 15.19
C LEU A 33 14.83 -19.07 14.70
N TRP A 34 13.98 -18.23 14.10
CA TRP A 34 14.33 -16.88 13.63
C TRP A 34 14.97 -16.04 14.72
N SER A 35 14.38 -16.01 15.93
CA SER A 35 14.90 -15.23 17.06
C SER A 35 16.29 -15.70 17.48
N LYS A 36 16.53 -17.02 17.54
CA LYS A 36 17.84 -17.58 17.89
C LYS A 36 18.89 -17.26 16.82
N MET A 37 18.54 -17.47 15.55
CA MET A 37 19.44 -17.20 14.43
C MET A 37 19.86 -15.72 14.39
N LEU A 38 18.91 -14.79 14.60
CA LEU A 38 19.24 -13.36 14.65
C LEU A 38 20.17 -13.00 15.80
N VAL A 39 20.00 -13.58 16.99
CA VAL A 39 20.92 -13.32 18.11
C VAL A 39 22.32 -13.88 17.82
N GLU A 40 22.43 -14.97 17.06
CA GLU A 40 23.71 -15.52 16.64
C GLU A 40 24.38 -14.70 15.52
N GLU A 41 23.60 -14.20 14.55
CA GLU A 41 24.08 -13.39 13.42
C GLU A 41 24.37 -11.93 13.81
N ASP A 42 23.51 -11.32 14.62
CA ASP A 42 23.60 -9.95 15.14
C ASP A 42 23.08 -9.87 16.60
N PRO A 43 23.95 -10.12 17.59
CA PRO A 43 23.58 -10.06 19.00
C PRO A 43 23.03 -8.71 19.47
N GLY A 44 23.33 -7.62 18.75
CA GLY A 44 22.90 -6.26 19.06
C GLY A 44 21.56 -5.87 18.42
N PHE A 45 20.99 -6.74 17.57
CA PHE A 45 19.79 -6.45 16.79
C PHE A 45 18.61 -5.99 17.67
N PHE A 46 18.27 -6.79 18.68
CA PHE A 46 17.13 -6.48 19.56
C PHE A 46 17.40 -5.29 20.48
N GLU A 47 18.64 -5.07 20.92
CA GLU A 47 19.00 -3.90 21.72
C GLU A 47 18.81 -2.61 20.92
N THR A 48 19.30 -2.61 19.67
CA THR A 48 19.12 -1.49 18.72
C THR A 48 17.64 -1.18 18.48
N LEU A 49 16.81 -2.21 18.30
CA LEU A 49 15.35 -2.09 18.14
C LEU A 49 14.65 -1.42 19.33
N THR A 50 15.13 -1.63 20.56
CA THR A 50 14.52 -1.00 21.74
C THR A 50 14.81 0.50 21.83
N HIS A 51 15.86 0.99 21.16
CA HIS A 51 16.28 2.39 21.19
C HIS A 51 15.81 3.21 19.98
N ALA A 52 15.45 2.57 18.86
CA ALA A 52 15.04 3.22 17.62
C ALA A 52 13.51 3.21 17.44
N GLN A 53 12.80 4.22 17.97
CA GLN A 53 11.34 4.38 17.78
C GLN A 53 10.92 5.74 17.20
N ASN A 54 11.77 6.38 16.39
CA ASN A 54 11.43 7.60 15.67
C ASN A 54 11.40 7.32 14.15
N PRO A 55 10.36 6.65 13.64
CA PRO A 55 10.24 6.42 12.21
C PRO A 55 10.18 7.77 11.48
N ARG A 56 10.90 7.88 10.36
CA ARG A 56 10.87 9.10 9.52
C ARG A 56 9.76 9.03 8.46
N PHE A 57 9.20 7.84 8.26
CA PHE A 57 8.25 7.55 7.19
C PHE A 57 6.97 6.93 7.76
N LEU A 58 5.80 7.45 7.33
CA LEU A 58 4.52 6.75 7.40
C LEU A 58 4.21 6.12 6.05
N TRP A 59 3.93 4.82 6.01
CA TRP A 59 3.49 4.09 4.83
C TRP A 59 2.01 3.72 4.93
N ILE A 60 1.20 4.19 4.00
CA ILE A 60 -0.21 3.81 3.84
C ILE A 60 -0.31 2.91 2.60
N GLY A 61 -0.47 1.61 2.83
CA GLY A 61 -0.48 0.59 1.78
C GLY A 61 -1.76 -0.24 1.75
N CYS A 62 -1.85 -1.12 0.75
CA CYS A 62 -2.97 -2.04 0.65
C CYS A 62 -2.80 -3.19 1.66
N SER A 63 -3.90 -3.72 2.18
CA SER A 63 -3.91 -4.97 2.98
C SER A 63 -3.49 -6.19 2.17
N ASP A 64 -3.47 -6.10 0.83
CA ASP A 64 -2.87 -7.10 -0.03
C ASP A 64 -1.39 -7.29 0.34
N SER A 65 -1.04 -8.51 0.78
CA SER A 65 0.21 -8.82 1.47
C SER A 65 1.36 -9.20 0.51
N ARG A 66 1.27 -8.86 -0.77
CA ARG A 66 2.21 -9.34 -1.80
C ARG A 66 3.66 -8.94 -1.57
N VAL A 67 3.94 -7.70 -1.14
CA VAL A 67 5.31 -7.27 -0.81
C VAL A 67 5.31 -6.36 0.44
N PRO A 68 6.10 -6.67 1.48
CA PRO A 68 6.30 -5.79 2.63
C PRO A 68 6.99 -4.48 2.23
N ALA A 69 6.71 -3.37 2.93
CA ALA A 69 7.22 -2.05 2.57
C ALA A 69 8.74 -1.96 2.81
N GLU A 70 9.20 -2.59 3.88
CA GLU A 70 10.59 -2.77 4.28
C GLU A 70 11.39 -3.42 3.14
N ARG A 71 10.82 -4.46 2.51
CA ARG A 71 11.45 -5.17 1.38
C ARG A 71 11.48 -4.35 0.09
N LEU A 72 10.47 -3.52 -0.16
CA LEU A 72 10.43 -2.64 -1.34
C LEU A 72 11.41 -1.48 -1.24
N THR A 73 11.63 -0.96 -0.04
CA THR A 73 12.39 0.27 0.19
C THR A 73 13.80 0.02 0.71
N GLY A 74 14.09 -1.17 1.22
CA GLY A 74 15.34 -1.48 1.90
C GLY A 74 15.50 -0.77 3.24
N LEU A 75 14.40 -0.24 3.80
CA LEU A 75 14.39 0.39 5.12
C LEU A 75 14.39 -0.67 6.21
N GLU A 76 15.08 -0.36 7.30
CA GLU A 76 15.19 -1.22 8.47
C GLU A 76 13.92 -1.17 9.34
N PRO A 77 13.63 -2.24 10.10
CA PRO A 77 12.58 -2.22 11.11
C PRO A 77 12.75 -1.05 12.08
N GLY A 78 11.67 -0.28 12.30
CA GLY A 78 11.67 0.92 13.15
C GLY A 78 11.80 2.25 12.38
N GLU A 79 12.18 2.22 11.09
CA GLU A 79 12.21 3.41 10.24
C GLU A 79 10.85 3.74 9.61
N LEU A 80 9.94 2.75 9.56
CA LEU A 80 8.60 2.82 8.98
C LEU A 80 7.51 2.68 10.04
N PHE A 81 6.57 3.62 10.04
CA PHE A 81 5.27 3.47 10.67
C PHE A 81 4.25 3.07 9.60
N VAL A 82 3.43 2.04 9.83
CA VAL A 82 2.66 1.40 8.75
C VAL A 82 1.16 1.37 9.04
N HIS A 83 0.38 1.78 8.05
CA HIS A 83 -1.07 1.55 7.97
C HIS A 83 -1.40 0.70 6.75
N ARG A 84 -2.35 -0.22 6.89
CA ARG A 84 -2.88 -0.99 5.75
C ARG A 84 -4.39 -1.13 5.82
N ASN A 85 -5.05 -0.80 4.72
CA ASN A 85 -6.48 -1.11 4.49
C ASN A 85 -6.68 -1.59 3.05
N VAL A 86 -7.87 -2.10 2.72
CA VAL A 86 -8.16 -2.59 1.36
C VAL A 86 -8.07 -1.42 0.37
N ALA A 87 -7.20 -1.56 -0.64
CA ALA A 87 -6.95 -0.55 -1.66
C ALA A 87 -6.42 0.81 -1.14
N ASN A 88 -5.74 0.82 0.01
CA ASN A 88 -4.92 1.94 0.50
C ASN A 88 -5.63 3.30 0.52
N LEU A 89 -6.89 3.31 0.94
CA LEU A 89 -7.75 4.51 0.96
C LEU A 89 -7.44 5.42 2.17
N VAL A 90 -7.58 6.72 1.95
CA VAL A 90 -7.60 7.76 2.98
C VAL A 90 -8.95 8.45 2.88
N ILE A 91 -9.95 7.88 3.55
CA ILE A 91 -11.32 8.43 3.55
C ILE A 91 -11.38 9.58 4.56
N HIS A 92 -12.05 10.67 4.19
CA HIS A 92 -12.12 11.90 4.99
C HIS A 92 -12.60 11.73 6.42
N THR A 93 -13.35 10.66 6.70
CA THR A 93 -13.95 10.35 8.00
C THR A 93 -13.56 8.97 8.53
N ASP A 94 -12.56 8.30 7.93
CA ASP A 94 -12.04 7.04 8.48
C ASP A 94 -11.15 7.34 9.68
N LEU A 95 -11.73 7.27 10.87
CA LEU A 95 -11.02 7.54 12.12
C LEU A 95 -9.88 6.54 12.37
N ASN A 96 -9.90 5.36 11.77
CA ASN A 96 -8.79 4.40 11.88
C ASN A 96 -7.53 4.98 11.21
N CYS A 97 -7.59 5.24 9.90
CA CYS A 97 -6.48 5.84 9.16
C CYS A 97 -6.08 7.22 9.72
N LEU A 98 -7.07 8.07 10.03
CA LEU A 98 -6.79 9.41 10.53
C LEU A 98 -6.12 9.42 11.91
N SER A 99 -6.41 8.45 12.78
CA SER A 99 -5.70 8.31 14.06
C SER A 99 -4.24 7.93 13.84
N VAL A 100 -3.95 7.03 12.90
CA VAL A 100 -2.58 6.66 12.53
C VAL A 100 -1.82 7.87 11.96
N VAL A 101 -2.45 8.61 11.04
CA VAL A 101 -1.88 9.83 10.46
C VAL A 101 -1.60 10.88 11.53
N GLN A 102 -2.57 11.16 12.42
CA GLN A 102 -2.38 12.13 13.48
C GLN A 102 -1.22 11.75 14.39
N TYR A 103 -1.16 10.48 14.83
CA TYR A 103 -0.07 10.02 15.68
C TYR A 103 1.28 10.13 14.98
N ALA A 104 1.37 9.72 13.72
CA ALA A 104 2.59 9.83 12.94
C ALA A 104 3.07 11.28 12.79
N VAL A 105 2.16 12.21 12.50
CA VAL A 105 2.50 13.60 12.21
C VAL A 105 2.71 14.42 13.48
N ASP A 106 1.83 14.30 14.46
CA ASP A 106 1.83 15.16 15.65
C ASP A 106 2.68 14.60 16.80
N VAL A 107 2.87 13.27 16.88
CA VAL A 107 3.60 12.61 17.98
C VAL A 107 4.96 12.09 17.53
N LEU A 108 5.00 11.32 16.43
CA LEU A 108 6.25 10.77 15.90
C LEU A 108 7.02 11.76 15.01
N GLU A 109 6.37 12.87 14.64
CA GLU A 109 6.92 13.93 13.79
C GLU A 109 7.54 13.41 12.48
N VAL A 110 6.89 12.43 11.82
CA VAL A 110 7.37 11.87 10.55
C VAL A 110 7.61 12.98 9.51
N GLU A 111 8.70 12.84 8.76
CA GLU A 111 9.08 13.79 7.71
C GLU A 111 8.36 13.48 6.39
N HIS A 112 8.00 12.21 6.19
CA HIS A 112 7.44 11.70 4.93
C HIS A 112 6.22 10.82 5.19
N ILE A 113 5.18 11.00 4.37
CA ILE A 113 4.04 10.11 4.29
C ILE A 113 3.95 9.59 2.87
N ILE A 114 3.94 8.28 2.70
CA ILE A 114 3.90 7.60 1.41
C ILE A 114 2.59 6.84 1.32
N ILE A 115 1.76 7.18 0.34
CA ILE A 115 0.61 6.36 -0.05
C ILE A 115 1.04 5.52 -1.23
N CYS A 116 1.02 4.19 -1.07
CA CYS A 116 1.52 3.28 -2.07
C CYS A 116 0.43 2.30 -2.53
N GLY A 117 0.04 2.45 -3.79
CA GLY A 117 -0.81 1.49 -4.50
C GLY A 117 0.01 0.42 -5.19
N HIS A 118 -0.69 -0.53 -5.81
CA HIS A 118 -0.04 -1.58 -6.61
C HIS A 118 -0.92 -2.01 -7.78
N TYR A 119 -0.27 -2.36 -8.88
CA TYR A 119 -0.96 -2.90 -10.05
C TYR A 119 -1.50 -4.31 -9.73
N GLY A 120 -2.64 -4.66 -10.36
CA GLY A 120 -3.32 -5.92 -10.06
C GLY A 120 -4.03 -5.95 -8.69
N CYS A 121 -4.40 -4.80 -8.11
CA CYS A 121 -5.05 -4.74 -6.79
C CYS A 121 -6.45 -5.37 -6.80
N GLY A 122 -6.68 -6.37 -5.94
CA GLY A 122 -7.96 -7.08 -5.86
C GLY A 122 -9.13 -6.18 -5.46
N GLY A 123 -8.91 -5.20 -4.57
CA GLY A 123 -9.94 -4.23 -4.18
C GLY A 123 -10.34 -3.30 -5.33
N VAL A 124 -9.36 -2.78 -6.08
CA VAL A 124 -9.62 -1.95 -7.27
C VAL A 124 -10.33 -2.78 -8.34
N GLN A 125 -9.90 -4.02 -8.57
CA GLN A 125 -10.55 -4.93 -9.51
C GLN A 125 -12.01 -5.20 -9.12
N ALA A 126 -12.26 -5.52 -7.85
CA ALA A 126 -13.62 -5.75 -7.34
C ALA A 126 -14.52 -4.52 -7.51
N ALA A 127 -13.98 -3.31 -7.32
CA ALA A 127 -14.71 -2.06 -7.54
C ALA A 127 -15.13 -1.86 -9.01
N ILE A 128 -14.28 -2.27 -9.96
CA ILE A 128 -14.58 -2.22 -11.41
C ILE A 128 -15.62 -3.30 -11.77
N GLU A 129 -15.38 -4.55 -11.37
CA GLU A 129 -16.23 -5.69 -11.71
C GLU A 129 -17.63 -5.58 -11.10
N ASN A 130 -17.74 -4.92 -9.93
CA ASN A 130 -19.01 -4.66 -9.25
C ASN A 130 -19.86 -5.90 -9.01
N LYS A 131 -19.19 -7.02 -8.69
CA LYS A 131 -19.86 -8.23 -8.20
C LYS A 131 -20.20 -8.02 -6.73
N GLU A 132 -21.33 -8.56 -6.29
CA GLU A 132 -21.76 -8.51 -4.89
C GLU A 132 -20.77 -9.32 -4.01
N GLN A 133 -20.09 -8.63 -3.09
CA GLN A 133 -19.18 -9.22 -2.09
C GLN A 133 -19.56 -8.87 -0.65
N GLY A 134 -20.65 -8.14 -0.45
CA GLY A 134 -21.26 -7.88 0.86
C GLY A 134 -20.67 -6.62 1.51
N LEU A 135 -20.25 -6.70 2.77
CA LEU A 135 -19.86 -5.52 3.55
C LEU A 135 -18.75 -4.69 2.87
N ILE A 136 -17.79 -5.36 2.23
CA ILE A 136 -16.65 -4.71 1.58
C ILE A 136 -17.09 -3.80 0.43
N ASP A 137 -18.24 -4.03 -0.19
CA ASP A 137 -18.72 -3.21 -1.31
C ASP A 137 -18.93 -1.75 -0.88
N ASN A 138 -19.36 -1.51 0.36
CA ASN A 138 -19.51 -0.16 0.93
C ASN A 138 -18.17 0.58 0.98
N TRP A 139 -17.08 -0.12 1.31
CA TRP A 139 -15.73 0.45 1.28
C TRP A 139 -15.28 0.74 -0.15
N LEU A 140 -15.58 -0.18 -1.08
CA LEU A 140 -15.20 -0.05 -2.49
C LEU A 140 -16.00 1.01 -3.25
N LEU A 141 -17.13 1.51 -2.72
CA LEU A 141 -17.84 2.67 -3.27
C LEU A 141 -16.91 3.88 -3.40
N HIS A 142 -15.97 4.08 -2.48
CA HIS A 142 -15.00 5.17 -2.56
C HIS A 142 -14.06 5.07 -3.77
N ILE A 143 -13.75 3.85 -4.24
CA ILE A 143 -12.99 3.65 -5.48
C ILE A 143 -13.90 3.90 -6.70
N ARG A 144 -15.19 3.54 -6.60
CA ARG A 144 -16.17 3.78 -7.67
C ARG A 144 -16.45 5.27 -7.86
N ASP A 145 -16.42 6.07 -6.79
CA ASP A 145 -16.48 7.53 -6.86
C ASP A 145 -15.31 8.10 -7.67
N ILE A 146 -14.10 7.58 -7.44
CA ILE A 146 -12.89 7.96 -8.19
C ILE A 146 -13.01 7.52 -9.65
N TRP A 147 -13.48 6.29 -9.89
CA TRP A 147 -13.73 5.79 -11.23
C TRP A 147 -14.71 6.68 -12.00
N PHE A 148 -15.80 7.10 -11.36
CA PHE A 148 -16.78 8.00 -11.94
C PHE A 148 -16.20 9.39 -12.22
N LYS A 149 -15.48 9.97 -11.24
CA LYS A 149 -14.82 11.28 -11.34
C LYS A 149 -13.89 11.37 -12.55
N HIS A 150 -13.19 10.28 -12.86
CA HIS A 150 -12.23 10.20 -13.98
C HIS A 150 -12.75 9.44 -15.20
N SER A 151 -14.06 9.26 -15.31
CA SER A 151 -14.70 8.48 -16.40
C SER A 151 -14.35 8.99 -17.80
N SER A 152 -14.24 10.31 -18.00
CA SER A 152 -13.81 10.88 -19.29
C SER A 152 -12.39 10.45 -19.66
N LEU A 153 -11.45 10.60 -18.72
CA LEU A 153 -10.05 10.22 -18.91
C LEU A 153 -9.93 8.72 -19.18
N LEU A 154 -10.62 7.89 -18.39
CA LEU A 154 -10.59 6.43 -18.54
C LEU A 154 -11.34 5.96 -19.79
N GLY A 155 -12.32 6.72 -20.28
CA GLY A 155 -13.05 6.43 -21.51
C GLY A 155 -12.18 6.55 -22.77
N GLU A 156 -11.20 7.46 -22.76
CA GLU A 156 -10.31 7.73 -23.89
C GLU A 156 -9.16 6.71 -24.06
N MET A 157 -8.96 5.82 -23.07
CA MET A 157 -7.89 4.82 -23.09
C MET A 157 -8.39 3.39 -23.35
N PRO A 158 -7.51 2.49 -23.84
CA PRO A 158 -7.79 1.07 -24.01
C PRO A 158 -8.20 0.40 -22.71
N GLN A 159 -9.09 -0.60 -22.79
CA GLN A 159 -9.69 -1.24 -21.62
C GLN A 159 -8.64 -1.90 -20.71
N GLU A 160 -7.62 -2.51 -21.29
CA GLU A 160 -6.52 -3.20 -20.61
C GLU A 160 -5.67 -2.25 -19.75
N ARG A 161 -5.68 -0.94 -20.03
CA ARG A 161 -4.95 0.07 -19.26
C ARG A 161 -5.77 0.67 -18.12
N ARG A 162 -7.10 0.60 -18.21
CA ARG A 162 -8.00 1.29 -17.26
C ARG A 162 -7.80 0.86 -15.82
N MET A 163 -7.55 -0.42 -15.58
CA MET A 163 -7.34 -0.93 -14.23
C MET A 163 -6.05 -0.38 -13.62
N ASP A 164 -4.94 -0.45 -14.34
CA ASP A 164 -3.65 0.08 -13.87
C ASP A 164 -3.72 1.58 -13.65
N THR A 165 -4.35 2.31 -14.57
CA THR A 165 -4.57 3.75 -14.42
C THR A 165 -5.51 4.07 -13.27
N LEU A 166 -6.53 3.26 -12.99
CA LEU A 166 -7.39 3.46 -11.82
C LEU A 166 -6.62 3.24 -10.51
N CYS A 167 -5.66 2.31 -10.46
CA CYS A 167 -4.76 2.19 -9.32
C CYS A 167 -3.95 3.48 -9.09
N GLU A 168 -3.39 4.06 -10.16
CA GLU A 168 -2.64 5.32 -10.09
C GLU A 168 -3.52 6.49 -9.64
N LEU A 169 -4.70 6.65 -10.27
CA LEU A 169 -5.68 7.68 -9.91
C LEU A 169 -6.12 7.52 -8.45
N ASN A 170 -6.37 6.30 -7.99
CA ASN A 170 -6.73 6.04 -6.60
C ASN A 170 -5.67 6.60 -5.65
N VAL A 171 -4.39 6.28 -5.85
CA VAL A 171 -3.30 6.81 -5.02
C VAL A 171 -3.26 8.34 -5.05
N MET A 172 -3.36 8.95 -6.22
CA MET A 172 -3.33 10.40 -6.37
C MET A 172 -4.48 11.09 -5.63
N GLU A 173 -5.69 10.51 -5.68
CA GLU A 173 -6.84 10.99 -4.91
C GLU A 173 -6.65 10.81 -3.41
N GLN A 174 -6.03 9.71 -2.96
CA GLN A 174 -5.75 9.53 -1.54
C GLN A 174 -4.70 10.51 -1.02
N VAL A 175 -3.69 10.85 -1.84
CA VAL A 175 -2.73 11.93 -1.53
C VAL A 175 -3.48 13.26 -1.39
N TYR A 176 -4.41 13.52 -2.30
CA TYR A 176 -5.24 14.71 -2.26
C TYR A 176 -6.12 14.76 -1.01
N ASN A 177 -6.78 13.66 -0.65
CA ASN A 177 -7.58 13.54 0.56
C ASN A 177 -6.76 13.77 1.83
N LEU A 178 -5.58 13.15 1.91
CA LEU A 178 -4.68 13.28 3.05
C LEU A 178 -4.24 14.74 3.23
N GLY A 179 -3.81 15.41 2.15
CA GLY A 179 -3.43 16.82 2.20
C GLY A 179 -4.59 17.77 2.59
N HIS A 180 -5.84 17.35 2.35
CA HIS A 180 -7.05 18.07 2.76
C HIS A 180 -7.48 17.81 4.21
N SER A 181 -6.93 16.80 4.87
CA SER A 181 -7.21 16.51 6.27
C SER A 181 -6.87 17.70 7.18
N THR A 182 -7.59 17.82 8.29
CA THR A 182 -7.31 18.86 9.31
C THR A 182 -5.90 18.71 9.88
N ILE A 183 -5.40 17.48 9.96
CA ILE A 183 -4.06 17.13 10.45
C ILE A 183 -2.99 17.78 9.56
N MET A 184 -2.99 17.44 8.26
CA MET A 184 -1.99 17.95 7.32
C MET A 184 -2.09 19.46 7.12
N ARG A 185 -3.32 19.99 7.03
CA ARG A 185 -3.53 21.44 6.92
C ARG A 185 -2.97 22.19 8.13
N SER A 186 -3.12 21.64 9.33
CA SER A 186 -2.58 22.23 10.55
C SER A 186 -1.06 22.10 10.63
N ALA A 187 -0.51 20.94 10.24
CA ALA A 187 0.93 20.69 10.18
C ALA A 187 1.67 21.67 9.25
N TRP A 188 1.18 21.85 8.02
CA TRP A 188 1.77 22.82 7.11
C TRP A 188 1.57 24.27 7.58
N LYS A 189 0.40 24.59 8.16
CA LYS A 189 0.13 25.94 8.69
C LYS A 189 1.07 26.30 9.85
N ARG A 190 1.42 25.34 10.72
CA ARG A 190 2.38 25.54 11.82
C ARG A 190 3.85 25.45 11.40
N GLY A 191 4.12 25.26 10.10
CA GLY A 191 5.47 25.23 9.54
C GLY A 191 6.20 23.89 9.68
N GLN A 192 5.52 22.82 10.11
CA GLN A 192 6.12 21.50 10.21
C GLN A 192 6.51 20.98 8.82
N LYS A 193 7.69 20.37 8.73
CA LYS A 193 8.26 19.81 7.50
C LYS A 193 7.78 18.38 7.32
N VAL A 194 6.64 18.24 6.67
CA VAL A 194 6.08 16.93 6.30
C VAL A 194 5.71 16.93 4.82
N THR A 195 6.14 15.88 4.12
CA THR A 195 5.93 15.70 2.67
C THR A 195 5.05 14.49 2.42
N ILE A 196 4.04 14.63 1.56
CA ILE A 196 3.19 13.51 1.12
C ILE A 196 3.65 13.06 -0.26
N HIS A 197 3.75 11.74 -0.48
CA HIS A 197 4.11 11.11 -1.75
C HIS A 197 3.02 10.12 -2.18
N GLY A 198 2.85 9.98 -3.49
CA GLY A 198 1.97 8.98 -4.10
C GLY A 198 2.75 8.07 -5.02
N TRP A 199 2.88 6.80 -4.65
CA TRP A 199 3.64 5.79 -5.39
C TRP A 199 2.75 4.63 -5.85
N ALA A 200 3.19 3.94 -6.89
CA ALA A 200 2.63 2.65 -7.29
C ALA A 200 3.75 1.67 -7.63
N TYR A 201 3.55 0.37 -7.43
CA TYR A 201 4.50 -0.65 -7.88
C TYR A 201 3.84 -1.81 -8.64
N GLY A 202 4.62 -2.43 -9.52
CA GLY A 202 4.27 -3.67 -10.20
C GLY A 202 4.59 -4.88 -9.34
N ILE A 203 3.62 -5.77 -9.17
CA ILE A 203 3.86 -7.06 -8.53
C ILE A 203 4.75 -7.99 -9.36
N HIS A 204 4.92 -7.70 -10.65
CA HIS A 204 5.72 -8.50 -11.59
C HIS A 204 7.20 -8.11 -11.57
N ASP A 205 7.53 -6.86 -11.23
CA ASP A 205 8.89 -6.31 -11.27
C ASP A 205 9.37 -5.75 -9.92
N GLY A 206 8.45 -5.49 -8.97
CA GLY A 206 8.75 -4.87 -7.69
C GLY A 206 9.15 -3.40 -7.79
N LEU A 207 9.02 -2.77 -8.97
CA LEU A 207 9.57 -1.45 -9.23
C LEU A 207 8.60 -0.35 -8.78
N LEU A 208 9.06 0.51 -7.86
CA LEU A 208 8.33 1.70 -7.43
C LEU A 208 8.32 2.77 -8.53
N ARG A 209 7.16 3.39 -8.73
CA ARG A 209 6.91 4.49 -9.68
C ARG A 209 6.33 5.67 -8.91
N ASP A 210 7.00 6.81 -8.96
CA ASP A 210 6.45 8.06 -8.45
C ASP A 210 5.39 8.59 -9.43
N LEU A 211 4.20 8.93 -8.89
CA LEU A 211 3.07 9.47 -9.66
C LEU A 211 3.11 10.99 -9.79
N ASP A 212 4.22 11.62 -9.40
CA ASP A 212 4.49 13.05 -9.49
C ASP A 212 3.55 13.94 -8.66
N VAL A 213 2.84 13.38 -7.67
CA VAL A 213 1.90 14.11 -6.79
C VAL A 213 2.51 14.54 -5.45
N THR A 214 3.84 14.54 -5.35
CA THR A 214 4.55 14.92 -4.11
C THR A 214 4.17 16.33 -3.64
N ALA A 215 3.71 16.47 -2.39
CA ALA A 215 3.21 17.72 -1.82
C ALA A 215 3.88 18.08 -0.49
N THR A 216 4.36 19.32 -0.37
CA THR A 216 5.04 19.87 0.82
C THR A 216 4.27 21.02 1.48
N SER A 217 3.16 21.45 0.86
CA SER A 217 2.31 22.55 1.29
C SER A 217 0.93 22.44 0.62
N ARG A 218 0.01 23.33 0.99
CA ARG A 218 -1.32 23.41 0.35
C ARG A 218 -1.22 23.81 -1.12
N GLU A 219 -0.29 24.69 -1.44
CA GLU A 219 -0.07 25.20 -2.80
C GLU A 219 0.51 24.11 -3.70
N THR A 220 1.51 23.39 -3.21
CA THR A 220 2.13 22.29 -3.96
C THR A 220 1.18 21.10 -4.10
N LEU A 221 0.32 20.83 -3.11
CA LEU A 221 -0.74 19.81 -3.22
C LEU A 221 -1.64 20.05 -4.44
N GLU A 222 -2.19 21.26 -4.56
CA GLU A 222 -3.06 21.64 -5.69
C GLU A 222 -2.32 21.57 -7.03
N GLN A 223 -1.12 22.12 -7.08
CA GLN A 223 -0.33 22.18 -8.30
C GLN A 223 0.07 20.77 -8.77
N ARG A 224 0.58 19.93 -7.87
CA ARG A 224 1.12 18.60 -8.20
C ARG A 224 0.02 17.59 -8.45
N TYR A 225 -1.15 17.70 -7.79
CA TYR A 225 -2.32 16.91 -8.15
C TYR A 225 -2.77 17.16 -9.59
N ARG A 226 -2.93 18.43 -9.99
CA ARG A 226 -3.31 18.79 -11.37
C ARG A 226 -2.24 18.37 -12.38
N GLN A 227 -0.96 18.57 -12.05
CA GLN A 227 0.15 18.16 -12.91
C GLN A 227 0.20 16.64 -13.10
N GLY A 228 0.04 15.88 -12.01
CA GLY A 228 0.01 14.42 -12.06
C GLY A 228 -1.12 13.92 -12.96
N LEU A 229 -2.32 14.51 -12.84
CA LEU A 229 -3.47 14.14 -13.70
C LEU A 229 -3.18 14.44 -15.17
N SER A 230 -2.61 15.63 -15.46
CA SER A 230 -2.21 16.00 -16.82
C SER A 230 -1.15 15.06 -17.41
N ASN A 231 -0.13 14.70 -16.62
CA ASN A 231 0.93 13.78 -17.05
C ASN A 231 0.36 12.39 -17.35
N LEU A 232 -0.58 11.95 -16.52
CA LEU A 232 -1.25 10.67 -16.69
C LEU A 232 -2.11 10.67 -17.96
N SER A 233 -2.82 11.75 -18.29
CA SER A 233 -3.48 11.88 -19.60
C SER A 233 -2.48 11.82 -20.78
N GLN A 234 -1.36 12.54 -20.69
CA GLN A 234 -0.37 12.64 -21.78
C GLN A 234 0.40 11.35 -22.04
N LYS A 235 0.83 10.64 -20.98
CA LYS A 235 1.52 9.34 -21.09
C LYS A 235 0.72 8.34 -21.91
N HIS A 236 -0.62 8.43 -21.87
CA HIS A 236 -1.51 7.51 -22.56
C HIS A 236 -1.95 7.97 -23.95
N CYS A 237 -1.99 9.28 -24.24
CA CYS A 237 -2.19 9.77 -25.61
C CYS A 237 -1.00 9.41 -26.54
N ASN A 238 0.21 9.34 -26.00
CA ASN A 238 1.44 9.11 -26.76
C ASN A 238 1.82 7.62 -26.93
N HIS A 239 0.95 6.69 -26.54
CA HIS A 239 1.12 5.24 -26.76
C HIS A 239 0.01 4.66 -27.67
N LYS A 240 -0.59 5.51 -28.52
CA LYS A 240 -1.46 5.09 -29.63
C LYS A 240 -0.64 4.65 -30.83
#